data_AF-A0A7S2VPZ2-F1
#
_entry.id   AF-A0A7S2VPZ2-F1
#
_cell.length_a   1.000
_cell.length_b   1.000
_cell.length_c   1.000
_cell.angle_alpha   90.00
_cell.angle_beta   90.00
_cell.angle_gamma   90.00
#
_symmetry.space_group_name_H-M   'P 1'
#
loop_
_entity.id
_entity.type
_entity.pdbx_description
1 polymer ?
#
loop_
_entity_poly.entity_id
_entity_poly.type
_entity_poly.pdbx_seq_one_letter_code
_entity_poly.pdbx_strand_id
1 'polypeptide(L)'
;AADDAALLLRTSGTTARPKVVPLTPRGLHAGAVSIGRGIELTEEDVCVNVMPLDHIGGISCSLLASLFAGGSVFCASGFDPAQFVEWLSSLGPTWYYAVPTIHKAVALYAGGLPSG
;
A
#
# COMPACT_ATOMS: atom_id res chain seq x y z
N ALA A 1 18.07 -12.64 13.02
CA ALA A 1 18.02 -13.70 11.99
C ALA A 1 16.75 -13.55 11.15
N ALA A 2 16.66 -14.19 9.97
CA ALA A 2 15.50 -14.03 9.06
C ALA A 2 14.17 -14.59 9.62
N ASP A 3 14.25 -15.40 10.67
CA ASP A 3 13.12 -16.00 11.37
C ASP A 3 12.79 -15.34 12.72
N ASP A 4 13.58 -14.33 13.12
CA ASP A 4 13.25 -13.53 14.30
C ASP A 4 12.16 -12.53 13.94
N ALA A 5 11.36 -12.13 14.94
CA ALA A 5 10.36 -11.09 14.73
C ALA A 5 11.04 -9.76 14.36
N ALA A 6 10.62 -9.15 13.26
CA ALA A 6 11.07 -7.83 12.81
C ALA A 6 10.00 -6.75 12.97
N LEU A 7 8.71 -7.12 12.86
CA LEU A 7 7.59 -6.20 13.04
C LEU A 7 6.52 -6.81 13.93
N LEU A 8 5.92 -5.98 14.79
CA LEU A 8 4.77 -6.33 15.61
C LEU A 8 3.60 -5.44 15.18
N LEU A 9 2.64 -6.02 14.45
CA LEU A 9 1.47 -5.26 13.98
C LEU A 9 0.21 -5.68 14.73
N ARG A 10 -0.68 -4.72 14.95
CA ARG A 10 -2.00 -4.99 15.50
C ARG A 10 -2.95 -5.33 14.36
N THR A 11 -3.75 -6.38 14.54
CA THR A 11 -4.88 -6.64 13.65
C THR A 11 -6.13 -5.96 14.20
N SER A 12 -6.99 -5.44 13.33
CA SER A 12 -8.26 -4.77 13.65
C SER A 12 -9.35 -5.73 14.16
N GLY A 13 -8.95 -6.87 14.76
CA GLY A 13 -9.84 -7.98 15.11
C GLY A 13 -11.10 -7.53 15.84
N THR A 14 -12.24 -8.08 15.43
CA THR A 14 -13.59 -7.81 15.97
C THR A 14 -13.83 -8.34 17.39
N THR A 15 -12.80 -8.91 18.02
CA THR A 15 -12.81 -9.36 19.41
C THR A 15 -12.16 -8.31 20.31
N ALA A 16 -12.67 -8.13 21.54
CA ALA A 16 -12.33 -7.05 22.49
C ALA A 16 -10.84 -6.82 22.85
N ARG A 17 -9.89 -7.59 22.30
CA ARG A 17 -8.45 -7.38 22.45
C ARG A 17 -7.74 -7.50 21.08
N PRO A 18 -7.07 -6.45 20.59
CA PRO A 18 -6.25 -6.52 19.39
C PRO A 18 -5.17 -7.60 19.54
N LYS A 19 -5.09 -8.52 18.56
CA LYS A 19 -4.01 -9.50 18.50
C LYS A 19 -2.77 -8.85 17.90
N VAL A 20 -1.64 -8.93 18.62
CA VAL A 20 -0.33 -8.59 18.08
C VAL A 20 0.18 -9.77 17.26
N VAL A 21 0.55 -9.49 16.01
CA VAL A 21 1.07 -10.49 15.08
C VAL A 21 2.56 -10.21 14.85
N PRO A 22 3.46 -11.12 15.28
CA PRO A 22 4.87 -11.03 14.93
C PRO A 22 5.06 -11.41 13.46
N LEU A 23 5.77 -10.57 12.73
CA LEU A 23 6.14 -10.79 11.34
C LEU A 23 7.65 -10.88 11.24
N THR A 24 8.12 -11.95 10.59
CA THR A 24 9.55 -12.20 10.36
C THR A 24 9.98 -11.55 9.05
N PRO A 25 11.28 -11.20 8.89
CA PRO A 25 11.81 -10.76 7.60
C PRO A 25 11.50 -11.72 6.45
N ARG A 26 11.60 -13.04 6.68
CA ARG A 26 11.26 -14.06 5.69
C ARG A 26 9.79 -13.99 5.28
N GLY A 27 8.88 -13.85 6.24
CA GLY A 27 7.45 -13.74 5.98
C GLY A 27 7.08 -12.47 5.22
N LEU A 28 7.68 -11.33 5.59
CA LEU A 28 7.50 -10.05 4.90
C LEU A 28 7.98 -10.11 3.45
N HIS A 29 9.17 -10.65 3.23
CA HIS A 29 9.72 -10.84 1.90
C HIS A 29 8.84 -11.77 1.04
N ALA A 30 8.46 -12.94 1.58
CA ALA A 30 7.63 -13.90 0.85
C ALA A 30 6.26 -13.31 0.48
N GLY A 31 5.61 -12.61 1.41
CA GLY A 31 4.32 -11.96 1.17
C GLY A 31 4.41 -10.86 0.13
N ALA A 32 5.37 -9.94 0.27
CA ALA A 32 5.56 -8.83 -0.65
C ALA A 32 5.93 -9.29 -2.07
N VAL A 33 6.84 -10.26 -2.22
CA VAL A 33 7.18 -10.85 -3.53
C VAL A 33 5.99 -11.58 -4.14
N SER A 34 5.18 -12.28 -3.33
CA SER A 34 3.95 -12.93 -3.83
C SER A 34 2.95 -11.91 -4.35
N ILE A 35 2.79 -10.76 -3.69
CA ILE A 35 1.93 -9.67 -4.14
C ILE A 35 2.47 -9.11 -5.44
N GLY A 36 3.75 -8.69 -5.47
CA GLY A 36 4.37 -8.10 -6.65
C GLY A 36 4.25 -9.01 -7.88
N ARG A 37 4.48 -10.32 -7.73
CA ARG A 37 4.26 -11.29 -8.82
C ARG A 37 2.80 -11.43 -9.22
N GLY A 38 1.87 -11.40 -8.26
CA GLY A 38 0.45 -11.58 -8.50
C GLY A 38 -0.21 -10.43 -9.27
N ILE A 39 0.38 -9.24 -9.22
CA ILE A 39 -0.04 -8.06 -9.99
C ILE A 39 1.05 -7.60 -10.99
N GLU A 40 2.01 -8.48 -11.29
CA GLU A 40 3.03 -8.30 -12.33
C GLU A 40 3.87 -7.02 -12.21
N LEU A 41 4.20 -6.61 -10.97
CA LEU A 41 5.05 -5.45 -10.74
C LEU A 41 6.45 -5.64 -11.32
N THR A 42 7.00 -4.54 -11.82
CA THR A 42 8.33 -4.42 -12.40
C THR A 42 9.09 -3.24 -11.81
N GLU A 43 10.32 -3.04 -12.26
CA GLU A 43 11.13 -1.87 -11.91
C GLU A 43 10.58 -0.54 -12.50
N GLU A 44 9.70 -0.62 -13.49
CA GLU A 44 9.06 0.55 -14.10
C GLU A 44 7.88 1.07 -13.26
N ASP A 45 7.43 0.31 -12.26
CA ASP A 45 6.26 0.65 -11.48
C ASP A 45 6.51 1.74 -10.42
N VAL A 46 5.58 2.69 -10.36
CA VAL A 46 5.58 3.81 -9.43
C VAL A 46 4.33 3.71 -8.56
N CYS A 47 4.53 3.34 -7.28
CA CYS A 47 3.44 3.21 -6.32
C CYS A 47 3.16 4.55 -5.62
N VAL A 48 1.89 4.92 -5.52
CA VAL A 48 1.45 5.94 -4.55
C VAL A 48 0.85 5.25 -3.32
N ASN A 49 1.61 5.18 -2.23
CA ASN A 49 1.14 4.56 -0.99
C ASN A 49 0.34 5.56 -0.14
N VAL A 50 -0.98 5.39 -0.14
CA VAL A 50 -1.92 6.15 0.70
C VAL A 50 -2.32 5.41 1.99
N MET A 51 -1.79 4.21 2.20
CA MET A 51 -2.12 3.36 3.34
C MET A 51 -1.15 3.61 4.50
N PRO A 52 -1.62 3.61 5.75
CA PRO A 52 -0.76 3.78 6.92
C PRO A 52 0.36 2.75 7.00
N LEU A 53 1.57 3.22 7.37
CA LEU A 53 2.74 2.36 7.57
C LEU A 53 2.79 1.68 8.94
N ASP A 54 1.73 1.80 9.74
CA ASP A 54 1.52 1.01 10.97
C ASP A 54 0.55 -0.19 10.73
N HIS A 55 0.14 -0.41 9.48
CA HIS A 55 -0.71 -1.52 9.05
C HIS A 55 -0.03 -2.35 7.96
N ILE A 56 -0.36 -3.65 7.92
CA ILE A 56 0.26 -4.58 6.97
C ILE A 56 -0.02 -4.22 5.51
N GLY A 57 -1.15 -3.56 5.24
CA GLY A 57 -1.49 -3.07 3.90
C GLY A 57 -0.47 -2.06 3.37
N GLY A 58 -0.15 -1.01 4.16
CA GLY A 58 0.84 -0.01 3.73
C GLY A 58 2.25 -0.57 3.67
N ILE A 59 2.63 -1.43 4.62
CA ILE A 59 3.96 -2.04 4.66
C ILE A 59 4.14 -3.09 3.57
N SER A 60 3.33 -4.15 3.56
CA SER A 60 3.56 -5.31 2.69
C SER A 60 2.98 -5.10 1.29
N CYS A 61 1.75 -4.59 1.18
CA CYS A 61 1.06 -4.53 -0.11
C CYS A 61 1.52 -3.35 -0.95
N SER A 62 1.88 -2.21 -0.34
CA SER A 62 2.38 -1.04 -1.07
C SER A 62 3.91 -0.97 -1.05
N LEU A 63 4.50 -0.65 0.12
CA LEU A 63 5.92 -0.32 0.25
C LEU A 63 6.84 -1.47 -0.16
N LEU A 64 6.75 -2.62 0.50
CA LEU A 64 7.67 -3.74 0.25
C LEU A 64 7.42 -4.42 -1.09
N ALA A 65 6.17 -4.54 -1.55
CA ALA A 65 5.87 -5.10 -2.86
C ALA A 65 6.50 -4.26 -3.98
N SER A 66 6.43 -2.92 -3.89
CA SER A 66 7.12 -2.01 -4.82
C SER A 66 8.63 -2.22 -4.80
N LEU A 67 9.23 -2.14 -3.61
CA LEU A 67 10.68 -2.17 -3.46
C LEU A 67 11.30 -3.51 -3.86
N PHE A 68 10.64 -4.63 -3.55
CA PHE A 68 11.13 -5.96 -3.95
C PHE A 68 10.93 -6.26 -5.43
N ALA A 69 10.01 -5.56 -6.12
CA ALA A 69 9.87 -5.60 -7.57
C ALA A 69 10.92 -4.73 -8.30
N GLY A 70 11.66 -3.90 -7.56
CA GLY A 70 12.61 -2.93 -8.12
C GLY A 70 11.98 -1.56 -8.45
N GLY A 71 10.67 -1.41 -8.23
CA GLY A 71 9.94 -0.18 -8.48
C GLY A 71 10.17 0.89 -7.41
N SER A 72 9.43 1.99 -7.53
CA SER A 72 9.51 3.14 -6.63
C SER A 72 8.20 3.35 -5.87
N VAL A 73 8.27 4.08 -4.76
CA VAL A 73 7.09 4.36 -3.93
C VAL A 73 7.14 5.76 -3.33
N PHE A 74 6.05 6.49 -3.52
CA PHE A 74 5.76 7.72 -2.80
C PHE A 74 4.89 7.40 -1.59
N CYS A 75 5.40 7.65 -0.39
CA CYS A 75 4.67 7.45 0.85
C CYS A 75 3.92 8.73 1.23
N ALA A 76 2.62 8.77 0.97
CA ALA A 76 1.77 9.87 1.39
C ALA A 76 1.60 9.89 2.92
N SER A 77 1.35 11.07 3.50
CA SER A 77 1.02 11.22 4.92
C SER A 77 -0.39 10.71 5.27
N GLY A 78 -1.19 10.38 4.27
CA GLY A 78 -2.56 9.87 4.39
C GLY A 78 -3.31 9.97 3.07
N PHE A 79 -4.56 9.52 3.07
CA PHE A 79 -5.44 9.64 1.92
C PHE A 79 -6.28 10.91 1.98
N ASP A 80 -6.19 11.73 0.93
CA ASP A 80 -7.09 12.83 0.64
C ASP A 80 -7.41 12.80 -0.87
N PRO A 81 -8.69 12.77 -1.30
CA PRO A 81 -9.03 12.60 -2.72
C PRO A 81 -8.48 13.69 -3.64
N ALA A 82 -8.41 14.94 -3.17
CA ALA A 82 -7.92 16.06 -3.97
C ALA A 82 -6.41 15.95 -4.19
N GLN A 83 -5.63 15.76 -3.12
CA GLN A 83 -4.18 15.52 -3.23
C GLN A 83 -3.87 14.25 -4.01
N PHE A 84 -4.67 13.19 -3.86
CA PHE A 84 -4.47 11.96 -4.62
C PHE A 84 -4.53 12.21 -6.12
N VAL A 85 -5.52 12.96 -6.60
CA VAL A 85 -5.62 13.33 -8.02
C VAL A 85 -4.47 14.23 -8.47
N GLU A 86 -4.00 15.14 -7.63
CA GLU A 86 -2.79 15.94 -7.90
C GLU A 86 -1.55 15.06 -8.04
N TRP A 87 -1.41 14.02 -7.22
CA TRP A 87 -0.33 13.05 -7.33
C TRP A 87 -0.42 12.21 -8.61
N LEU A 88 -1.63 11.90 -9.09
CA LEU A 88 -1.78 11.18 -10.36
C LEU A 88 -1.13 11.93 -11.53
N SER A 89 -1.26 13.26 -11.57
CA SER A 89 -0.67 14.07 -12.64
C SER A 89 0.80 14.41 -12.40
N SER A 90 1.20 14.70 -11.15
CA SER A 90 2.56 15.15 -10.84
C SER A 90 3.58 14.02 -10.69
N LEU A 91 3.16 12.83 -10.22
CA LEU A 91 4.03 11.68 -9.97
C LEU A 91 3.94 10.60 -11.05
N GLY A 92 2.87 10.60 -11.86
CA GLY A 92 2.61 9.55 -12.85
C GLY A 92 2.62 8.13 -12.27
N PRO A 93 1.93 7.86 -11.13
CA PRO A 93 1.93 6.54 -10.52
C PRO A 93 1.27 5.52 -11.44
N THR A 94 1.82 4.31 -11.49
CA THR A 94 1.28 3.19 -12.28
C THR A 94 0.31 2.35 -11.45
N TRP A 95 0.40 2.39 -10.12
CA TRP A 95 -0.49 1.63 -9.25
C TRP A 95 -0.61 2.18 -7.82
N TYR A 96 -1.62 1.70 -7.11
CA TYR A 96 -1.79 1.90 -5.67
C TYR A 96 -2.61 0.75 -5.06
N TYR A 97 -2.39 0.49 -3.78
CA TYR A 97 -3.23 -0.40 -2.98
C TYR A 97 -4.13 0.42 -2.06
N ALA A 98 -5.40 0.06 -1.99
CA ALA A 98 -6.36 0.74 -1.13
C ALA A 98 -7.52 -0.18 -0.69
N VAL A 99 -8.23 0.26 0.35
CA VAL A 99 -9.48 -0.38 0.80
C VAL A 99 -10.68 0.13 -0.01
N PRO A 100 -11.82 -0.60 -0.05
CA PRO A 100 -12.99 -0.21 -0.84
C PRO A 100 -13.52 1.21 -0.59
N THR A 101 -13.41 1.71 0.64
CA THR A 101 -13.84 3.08 0.98
C THR A 101 -13.00 4.14 0.28
N ILE A 102 -11.69 3.93 0.15
CA ILE A 102 -10.79 4.82 -0.59
C ILE A 102 -11.08 4.75 -2.08
N HIS A 103 -11.24 3.55 -2.65
CA HIS A 103 -11.61 3.40 -4.07
C HIS A 103 -12.92 4.14 -4.41
N LYS A 104 -13.93 4.04 -3.53
CA LYS A 104 -15.19 4.78 -3.69
C LYS A 104 -14.97 6.29 -3.66
N ALA A 105 -14.15 6.79 -2.74
CA ALA A 105 -13.86 8.23 -2.64
C ALA A 105 -13.13 8.76 -3.88
N VAL A 106 -12.14 8.02 -4.39
CA VAL A 106 -11.45 8.36 -5.64
C VAL A 106 -12.42 8.39 -6.83
N ALA A 107 -13.27 7.36 -6.98
CA ALA A 107 -14.23 7.29 -8.09
C ALA A 107 -15.25 8.45 -8.05
N LEU A 108 -15.76 8.79 -6.87
CA LEU A 108 -16.69 9.91 -6.71
C LEU A 108 -16.04 11.26 -7.00
N TYR A 109 -14.81 11.46 -6.53
CA TYR A 109 -14.07 12.70 -6.78
C TYR A 109 -13.71 12.85 -8.25
N ALA A 110 -13.16 11.81 -8.87
CA ALA A 110 -12.79 11.81 -10.29
C ALA A 110 -14.00 11.96 -11.22
N GLY A 111 -15.13 11.32 -10.92
CA GLY A 111 -16.37 11.46 -11.70
C GLY A 111 -17.06 12.83 -11.57
N GLY A 112 -16.68 13.63 -10.58
CA GLY A 112 -17.14 15.01 -10.41
C GLY A 112 -16.24 16.06 -11.06
N LEU A 113 -15.07 15.69 -11.59
CA LEU A 113 -14.19 16.59 -12.30
C LEU A 113 -14.73 16.81 -13.72
N PRO A 114 -14.82 18.07 -14.20
CA PRO A 114 -15.11 18.30 -15.61
C PRO A 114 -14.03 17.63 -16.46
N SER A 115 -14.44 16.87 -17.48
CA SER A 115 -13.54 16.36 -18.50
C SER A 115 -13.00 17.57 -19.27
N GLY A 116 -11.85 18.07 -18.81
CA GLY A 116 -11.09 19.13 -19.48
C GLY A 116 -10.61 18.71 -20.85
#